data_AF-A0A6G1B6B3-F1
#
_entry.id   AF-A0A6G1B6B3-F1
#
_cell.length_a   1.000
_cell.length_b   1.000
_cell.length_c   1.000
_cell.angle_alpha   90.00
_cell.angle_beta   90.00
_cell.angle_gamma   90.00
#
_symmetry.space_group_name_H-M   'P 1'
#
loop_
_entity.id
_entity.type
_entity.pdbx_description
1 polymer ?
#
loop_
_entity_poly.entity_id
_entity_poly.type
_entity_poly.pdbx_seq_one_letter_code
_entity_poly.pdbx_strand_id
1 'polypeptide(L)'
;MAPKLWSEWSTTLSHLALGVVSLHAAVSTAQASRGAAAGFLLQALASATLLAPGLGTDEDCLAGVWVATVIGLPLLAFDFHWVNGDRSSANLLLGGGMVLAVAGDHLGAEGRSVAAQAVVLVVAVTILIVAVFTTNTYGMWGGAMLGAAGLLSRLEEDKVLLLPKEDVCRCALAAGSWAYHRALHAQRLQWE
;
A
#
# COMPACT_ATOMS: atom_id res chain seq x y z
N MET A 1 -30.49 15.16 4.34
CA MET A 1 -29.98 15.10 2.94
C MET A 1 -28.49 15.45 2.81
N ALA A 2 -27.87 16.18 3.74
CA ALA A 2 -26.44 16.51 3.73
C ALA A 2 -25.39 15.36 3.95
N PRO A 3 -25.69 14.19 4.57
CA PRO A 3 -24.62 13.24 4.93
C PRO A 3 -24.06 12.43 3.76
N LYS A 4 -24.83 12.23 2.67
CA LYS A 4 -24.37 11.48 1.49
C LYS A 4 -23.30 12.23 0.69
N LEU A 5 -23.54 13.52 0.46
CA LEU A 5 -22.58 14.38 -0.24
C LEU A 5 -21.25 14.47 0.52
N TRP A 6 -21.28 14.68 1.83
CA TRP A 6 -20.04 14.74 2.62
C TRP A 6 -19.22 13.44 2.55
N SER A 7 -19.89 12.30 2.57
CA SER A 7 -19.23 10.98 2.45
C SER A 7 -18.54 10.81 1.10
N GLU A 8 -19.24 11.12 0.00
CA GLU A 8 -18.69 11.00 -1.36
C GLU A 8 -17.45 11.88 -1.56
N TRP A 9 -17.51 13.14 -1.11
CA TRP A 9 -16.37 14.06 -1.18
C TRP A 9 -15.18 13.59 -0.34
N SER A 10 -15.44 13.02 0.84
CA SER A 10 -14.40 12.42 1.70
C SER A 10 -13.69 11.26 1.00
N THR A 11 -14.46 10.37 0.37
CA THR A 11 -13.94 9.22 -0.39
C THR A 11 -13.12 9.64 -1.61
N THR A 12 -13.60 10.61 -2.39
CA THR A 12 -12.84 11.14 -3.53
C THR A 12 -11.54 11.79 -3.09
N LEU A 13 -11.57 12.56 -2.00
CA LEU A 13 -10.40 13.28 -1.50
C LEU A 13 -9.34 12.33 -0.93
N SER A 14 -9.76 11.25 -0.25
CA SER A 14 -8.85 10.22 0.28
C SER A 14 -8.18 9.41 -0.85
N HIS A 15 -8.92 9.07 -1.92
CA HIS A 15 -8.33 8.46 -3.12
C HIS A 15 -7.37 9.40 -3.85
N LEU A 16 -7.71 10.68 -3.97
CA LEU A 16 -6.86 11.67 -4.63
C LEU A 16 -5.56 11.86 -3.82
N ALA A 17 -5.66 11.97 -2.51
CA ALA A 17 -4.48 12.08 -1.63
C ALA A 17 -3.57 10.86 -1.77
N LEU A 18 -4.12 9.64 -1.70
CA LEU A 18 -3.34 8.40 -1.87
C LEU A 18 -2.70 8.35 -3.27
N GLY A 19 -3.45 8.67 -4.32
CA GLY A 19 -2.98 8.66 -5.70
C GLY A 19 -1.84 9.65 -5.94
N VAL A 20 -2.00 10.90 -5.51
CA VAL A 20 -0.99 11.96 -5.66
C VAL A 20 0.27 11.64 -4.86
N VAL A 21 0.13 11.22 -3.60
CA VAL A 21 1.29 10.87 -2.76
C VAL A 21 2.05 9.69 -3.35
N SER A 22 1.33 8.66 -3.81
CA SER A 22 1.95 7.48 -4.42
C SER A 22 2.61 7.83 -5.75
N LEU A 23 1.99 8.63 -6.60
CA LEU A 23 2.58 9.06 -7.86
C LEU A 23 3.85 9.90 -7.64
N HIS A 24 3.81 10.84 -6.69
CA HIS A 24 4.99 11.62 -6.32
C HIS A 24 6.10 10.73 -5.79
N ALA A 25 5.79 9.77 -4.91
CA ALA A 25 6.75 8.80 -4.40
C ALA A 25 7.34 7.93 -5.53
N ALA A 26 6.54 7.53 -6.52
CA ALA A 26 7.00 6.76 -7.67
C ALA A 26 8.02 7.55 -8.52
N VAL A 27 7.68 8.79 -8.90
CA VAL A 27 8.55 9.64 -9.73
C VAL A 27 9.87 9.96 -9.02
N SER A 28 9.80 10.30 -7.73
CA SER A 28 10.98 10.64 -6.93
C SER A 28 11.89 9.46 -6.64
N THR A 29 11.38 8.22 -6.69
CA THR A 29 12.17 7.00 -6.45
C THR A 29 12.57 6.24 -7.71
N ALA A 30 12.06 6.62 -8.89
CA ALA A 30 12.25 5.86 -10.15
C ALA A 30 13.70 5.60 -10.55
N GLN A 31 14.59 6.58 -10.37
CA GLN A 31 16.02 6.43 -10.68
C GLN A 31 16.76 5.66 -9.59
N ALA A 32 16.22 5.67 -8.38
CA ALA A 32 16.90 5.26 -7.18
C ALA A 32 16.57 3.80 -6.82
N SER A 33 15.28 3.43 -6.81
CA SER A 33 14.75 2.10 -6.53
C SER A 33 13.57 1.82 -7.46
N ARG A 34 13.85 1.08 -8.53
CA ARG A 34 12.85 0.78 -9.56
C ARG A 34 11.72 -0.10 -9.04
N GLY A 35 12.00 -0.98 -8.06
CA GLY A 35 10.99 -1.85 -7.44
C GLY A 35 9.99 -1.02 -6.63
N ALA A 36 10.47 -0.19 -5.71
CA ALA A 36 9.64 0.70 -4.91
C ALA A 36 8.86 1.68 -5.79
N ALA A 37 9.49 2.24 -6.83
CA ALA A 37 8.82 3.13 -7.77
C ALA A 37 7.66 2.43 -8.49
N ALA A 38 7.86 1.19 -8.94
CA ALA A 38 6.80 0.38 -9.54
C ALA A 38 5.68 0.08 -8.53
N GLY A 39 6.02 -0.25 -7.28
CA GLY A 39 5.04 -0.46 -6.21
C GLY A 39 4.17 0.77 -5.93
N PHE A 40 4.80 1.95 -5.81
CA PHE A 40 4.09 3.22 -5.67
C PHE A 40 3.24 3.57 -6.90
N LEU A 41 3.74 3.29 -8.11
CA LEU A 41 3.00 3.54 -9.34
C LEU A 41 1.75 2.67 -9.43
N LEU A 42 1.83 1.38 -9.08
CA LEU A 42 0.67 0.49 -9.02
C LEU A 42 -0.38 1.03 -8.04
N GLN A 43 0.04 1.56 -6.89
CA GLN A 43 -0.89 2.15 -5.91
C GLN A 43 -1.53 3.45 -6.40
N ALA A 44 -0.78 4.26 -7.16
CA ALA A 44 -1.31 5.45 -7.82
C ALA A 44 -2.34 5.10 -8.89
N LEU A 45 -2.05 4.08 -9.73
CA LEU A 45 -2.95 3.62 -10.78
C LEU A 45 -4.24 3.02 -10.21
N ALA A 46 -4.14 2.19 -9.17
CA ALA A 46 -5.33 1.65 -8.48
C ALA A 46 -6.19 2.76 -7.85
N SER A 47 -5.58 3.84 -7.37
CA SER A 47 -6.33 5.00 -6.88
C SER A 47 -7.00 5.78 -8.01
N ALA A 48 -6.35 5.88 -9.18
CA ALA A 48 -6.86 6.60 -10.34
C ALA A 48 -8.05 5.89 -11.01
N THR A 49 -8.05 4.56 -11.09
CA THR A 49 -9.18 3.79 -11.65
C THR A 49 -10.46 4.00 -10.85
N LEU A 50 -10.35 4.09 -9.52
CA LEU A 50 -11.48 4.36 -8.62
C LEU A 50 -12.00 5.81 -8.68
N LEU A 51 -11.18 6.75 -9.16
CA LEU A 51 -11.56 8.16 -9.35
C LEU A 51 -12.19 8.44 -10.71
N ALA A 52 -12.09 7.49 -11.66
CA ALA A 52 -12.59 7.66 -13.02
C ALA A 52 -13.69 6.64 -13.34
N PRO A 53 -14.93 6.84 -12.86
CA PRO A 53 -16.06 5.90 -13.01
C PRO A 53 -16.56 5.67 -14.45
N GLY A 54 -15.78 6.02 -15.47
CA GLY A 54 -16.06 5.74 -16.89
C GLY A 54 -14.93 4.99 -17.62
N LEU A 55 -13.85 4.60 -16.93
CA LEU A 55 -12.67 3.97 -17.55
C LEU A 55 -12.65 2.43 -17.45
N GLY A 56 -13.51 1.81 -16.65
CA GLY A 56 -13.57 0.36 -16.48
C GLY A 56 -14.84 -0.10 -15.75
N THR A 57 -15.08 -1.41 -15.74
CA THR A 57 -16.13 -2.01 -14.91
C THR A 57 -15.73 -2.04 -13.44
N ASP A 58 -16.69 -2.28 -12.55
CA ASP A 58 -16.41 -2.46 -11.11
C ASP A 58 -15.43 -3.64 -10.87
N GLU A 59 -15.54 -4.70 -11.67
CA GLU A 59 -14.59 -5.83 -11.66
C GLU A 59 -13.17 -5.41 -12.08
N ASP A 60 -13.03 -4.57 -13.11
CA ASP A 60 -11.71 -4.08 -13.56
C ASP A 60 -11.04 -3.22 -12.48
N CYS A 61 -11.83 -2.41 -11.78
CA CYS A 61 -11.35 -1.59 -10.67
C CYS A 61 -10.84 -2.46 -9.50
N LEU A 62 -11.60 -3.49 -9.13
CA LEU A 62 -11.22 -4.44 -8.09
C LEU A 62 -9.99 -5.27 -8.48
N ALA A 63 -9.86 -5.65 -9.76
CA ALA A 63 -8.67 -6.33 -10.27
C ALA A 63 -7.41 -5.44 -10.17
N GLY A 64 -7.53 -4.15 -10.49
CA GLY A 64 -6.45 -3.19 -10.33
C GLY A 64 -5.99 -3.04 -8.87
N VAL A 65 -6.95 -2.93 -7.93
CA VAL A 65 -6.67 -2.87 -6.48
C VAL A 65 -6.02 -4.16 -5.98
N TRP A 66 -6.48 -5.31 -6.46
CA TRP A 66 -5.90 -6.61 -6.15
C TRP A 66 -4.42 -6.65 -6.52
N VAL A 67 -4.09 -6.36 -7.78
CA VAL A 67 -2.71 -6.35 -8.30
C VAL A 67 -1.84 -5.36 -7.53
N ALA A 68 -2.35 -4.15 -7.27
CA ALA A 68 -1.61 -3.14 -6.54
C ALA A 68 -1.36 -3.54 -5.06
N THR A 69 -2.24 -4.35 -4.48
CA THR A 69 -2.06 -4.89 -3.12
C THR A 69 -1.06 -6.06 -3.11
N VAL A 70 -1.28 -7.08 -3.95
CA VAL A 70 -0.49 -8.32 -3.90
C VAL A 70 0.85 -8.23 -4.62
N ILE A 71 1.04 -7.27 -5.52
CA ILE A 71 2.33 -7.03 -6.18
C ILE A 71 2.92 -5.69 -5.70
N GLY A 72 2.13 -4.64 -5.66
CA GLY A 72 2.62 -3.30 -5.35
C GLY A 72 3.22 -3.18 -3.94
N LEU A 73 2.54 -3.70 -2.91
CA LEU A 73 3.07 -3.67 -1.54
C LEU A 73 4.31 -4.54 -1.35
N PRO A 74 4.38 -5.79 -1.88
CA PRO A 74 5.63 -6.55 -1.87
C PRO A 74 6.77 -5.89 -2.63
N LEU A 75 6.51 -5.17 -3.73
CA LEU A 75 7.54 -4.40 -4.44
C LEU A 75 8.09 -3.24 -3.60
N LEU A 76 7.25 -2.59 -2.79
CA LEU A 76 7.72 -1.62 -1.81
C LEU A 76 8.65 -2.32 -0.82
N ALA A 77 8.16 -3.37 -0.14
CA ALA A 77 8.91 -4.15 0.84
C ALA A 77 10.25 -4.67 0.29
N PHE A 78 10.24 -5.13 -0.97
CA PHE A 78 11.39 -5.69 -1.67
C PHE A 78 12.60 -4.77 -1.58
N ASP A 79 12.46 -3.50 -1.97
CA ASP A 79 13.61 -2.59 -2.03
C ASP A 79 14.14 -2.23 -0.64
N PHE A 80 13.27 -2.16 0.36
CA PHE A 80 13.70 -1.93 1.74
C PHE A 80 14.46 -3.13 2.31
N HIS A 81 13.98 -4.36 2.11
CA HIS A 81 14.74 -5.55 2.49
C HIS A 81 16.05 -5.66 1.69
N TRP A 82 16.02 -5.34 0.39
CA TRP A 82 17.18 -5.40 -0.49
C TRP A 82 18.31 -4.47 -0.05
N VAL A 83 18.01 -3.20 0.24
CA VAL A 83 18.98 -2.21 0.69
C VAL A 83 19.55 -2.55 2.07
N ASN A 84 18.77 -3.21 2.92
CA ASN A 84 19.22 -3.67 4.24
C ASN A 84 19.91 -5.05 4.20
N GLY A 85 20.22 -5.58 3.00
CA GLY A 85 20.99 -6.81 2.82
C GLY A 85 20.18 -8.11 2.92
N ASP A 86 18.89 -8.04 3.22
CA ASP A 86 18.00 -9.19 3.36
C ASP A 86 17.34 -9.56 2.01
N ARG A 87 18.17 -10.06 1.09
CA ARG A 87 17.72 -10.43 -0.26
C ARG A 87 16.78 -11.64 -0.26
N SER A 88 16.86 -12.49 0.75
CA SER A 88 16.00 -13.69 0.83
C SER A 88 14.56 -13.29 1.09
N SER A 89 14.30 -12.47 2.11
CA SER A 89 12.95 -11.96 2.38
C SER A 89 12.43 -11.10 1.24
N ALA A 90 13.28 -10.27 0.63
CA ALA A 90 12.90 -9.48 -0.55
C ALA A 90 12.32 -10.37 -1.66
N ASN A 91 13.08 -11.40 -2.08
CA ASN A 91 12.64 -12.33 -3.13
C ASN A 91 11.41 -13.16 -2.72
N LEU A 92 11.33 -13.58 -1.45
CA LEU A 92 10.19 -14.35 -0.95
C LEU A 92 8.90 -13.52 -0.98
N LEU A 93 8.95 -12.26 -0.55
CA LEU A 93 7.80 -11.36 -0.57
C LEU A 93 7.31 -11.12 -2.00
N LEU A 94 8.22 -10.77 -2.91
CA LEU A 94 7.85 -10.51 -4.31
C LEU A 94 7.36 -11.77 -5.01
N GLY A 95 8.05 -12.90 -4.84
CA GLY A 95 7.65 -14.18 -5.42
C GLY A 95 6.30 -14.66 -4.90
N GLY A 96 6.06 -14.56 -3.58
CA GLY A 96 4.76 -14.86 -2.98
C GLY A 96 3.64 -13.95 -3.52
N GLY A 97 3.93 -12.65 -3.67
CA GLY A 97 3.01 -11.69 -4.29
C GLY A 97 2.64 -12.03 -5.73
N MET A 98 3.61 -12.45 -6.55
CA MET A 98 3.38 -12.90 -7.92
C MET A 98 2.51 -14.16 -7.98
N VAL A 99 2.78 -15.14 -7.10
CA VAL A 99 1.95 -16.36 -7.02
C VAL A 99 0.52 -16.01 -6.63
N LEU A 100 0.33 -15.13 -5.65
CA LEU A 100 -1.00 -14.67 -5.25
C LEU A 100 -1.71 -13.92 -6.38
N ALA A 101 -1.00 -13.07 -7.13
CA ALA A 101 -1.57 -12.35 -8.26
C ALA A 101 -2.24 -13.30 -9.26
N VAL A 102 -1.57 -14.38 -9.62
CA VAL A 102 -2.09 -15.42 -10.54
C VAL A 102 -3.17 -16.27 -9.88
N ALA A 103 -3.02 -16.58 -8.59
CA ALA A 103 -4.02 -17.34 -7.84
C ALA A 103 -5.33 -16.57 -7.64
N GLY A 104 -5.33 -15.24 -7.82
CA GLY A 104 -6.51 -14.38 -7.65
C GLY A 104 -7.75 -14.93 -8.31
N ASP A 105 -7.68 -15.31 -9.58
CA ASP A 105 -8.82 -15.84 -10.35
C ASP A 105 -9.42 -17.14 -9.79
N HIS A 106 -8.64 -17.87 -9.01
CA HIS A 106 -9.04 -19.12 -8.36
C HIS A 106 -9.55 -18.92 -6.92
N LEU A 107 -9.37 -17.72 -6.36
CA LEU A 107 -9.87 -17.34 -5.05
C LEU A 107 -11.25 -16.69 -5.19
N GLY A 108 -12.22 -17.14 -4.38
CA GLY A 108 -13.48 -16.43 -4.20
C GLY A 108 -13.25 -15.04 -3.58
N ALA A 109 -14.27 -14.17 -3.62
CA ALA A 109 -14.18 -12.78 -3.14
C ALA A 109 -13.67 -12.67 -1.69
N GLU A 110 -14.18 -13.52 -0.78
CA GLU A 110 -13.73 -13.58 0.61
C GLU A 110 -12.25 -14.01 0.72
N GLY A 111 -11.85 -15.01 -0.07
CA GLY A 111 -10.47 -15.48 -0.12
C GLY A 111 -9.49 -14.40 -0.60
N ARG A 112 -9.87 -13.63 -1.64
CA ARG A 112 -9.08 -12.47 -2.10
C ARG A 112 -8.98 -11.41 -1.02
N SER A 113 -10.08 -11.09 -0.34
CA SER A 113 -10.07 -10.10 0.74
C SER A 113 -9.12 -10.50 1.87
N VAL A 114 -9.21 -11.75 2.35
CA VAL A 114 -8.33 -12.27 3.41
C VAL A 114 -6.87 -12.29 2.96
N ALA A 115 -6.59 -12.71 1.73
CA ALA A 115 -5.25 -12.75 1.16
C ALA A 115 -4.65 -11.34 1.02
N ALA A 116 -5.41 -10.38 0.50
CA ALA A 116 -4.99 -8.98 0.38
C ALA A 116 -4.62 -8.39 1.74
N GLN A 117 -5.46 -8.62 2.76
CA GLN A 117 -5.18 -8.19 4.13
C GLN A 117 -3.94 -8.86 4.72
N ALA A 118 -3.76 -10.16 4.48
CA ALA A 118 -2.58 -10.89 4.92
C ALA A 118 -1.31 -10.32 4.29
N VAL A 119 -1.34 -9.99 3.00
CA VAL A 119 -0.22 -9.32 2.32
C VAL A 119 0.10 -7.97 2.95
N VAL A 120 -0.91 -7.13 3.19
CA VAL A 120 -0.71 -5.81 3.85
C VAL A 120 -0.04 -6.01 5.21
N LEU A 121 -0.53 -6.94 6.03
CA LEU A 121 0.00 -7.20 7.37
C LEU A 121 1.42 -7.77 7.33
N VAL A 122 1.69 -8.74 6.45
CA VAL A 122 3.01 -9.33 6.28
C VAL A 122 4.01 -8.26 5.86
N VAL A 123 3.69 -7.47 4.82
CA VAL A 123 4.54 -6.36 4.36
C VAL A 123 4.77 -5.35 5.48
N ALA A 124 3.73 -4.95 6.21
CA ALA A 124 3.83 -4.02 7.32
C ALA A 124 4.77 -4.52 8.43
N VAL A 125 4.59 -5.78 8.85
CA VAL A 125 5.38 -6.39 9.93
C VAL A 125 6.83 -6.56 9.50
N THR A 126 7.11 -7.05 8.30
CA THR A 126 8.50 -7.27 7.86
C THR A 126 9.25 -5.95 7.70
N ILE A 127 8.60 -4.92 7.15
CA ILE A 127 9.14 -3.55 7.11
C ILE A 127 9.41 -3.04 8.51
N LEU A 128 8.45 -3.19 9.45
CA LEU A 128 8.59 -2.72 10.81
C LEU A 128 9.76 -3.40 11.53
N ILE A 129 9.93 -4.72 11.37
CA ILE A 129 11.04 -5.48 11.94
C ILE A 129 12.38 -4.92 11.44
N VAL A 130 12.55 -4.78 10.12
CA VAL A 130 13.78 -4.23 9.54
C VAL A 130 14.00 -2.79 10.00
N ALA A 131 12.96 -1.98 10.07
CA ALA A 131 13.05 -0.59 10.50
C ALA A 131 13.47 -0.45 11.97
N VAL A 132 12.97 -1.32 12.86
CA VAL A 132 13.39 -1.36 14.26
C VAL A 132 14.86 -1.75 14.36
N PHE A 133 15.30 -2.79 13.66
CA PHE A 133 16.70 -3.23 13.69
C PHE A 133 17.68 -2.22 13.09
N THR A 134 17.22 -1.43 12.12
CA THR A 134 18.04 -0.40 11.47
C THR A 134 17.86 0.98 12.10
N THR A 135 17.07 1.10 13.17
CA THR A 135 16.71 2.37 13.82
C THR A 135 16.11 3.41 12.86
N ASN A 136 15.49 2.95 11.77
CA ASN A 136 14.86 3.80 10.77
C ASN A 136 13.47 4.23 11.24
N THR A 137 13.40 5.40 11.88
CA THR A 137 12.16 5.95 12.45
C THR A 137 11.05 6.14 11.41
N TYR A 138 11.39 6.56 10.19
CA TYR A 138 10.43 6.68 9.09
C TYR A 138 9.89 5.31 8.65
N GLY A 139 10.75 4.29 8.61
CA GLY A 139 10.35 2.92 8.32
C GLY A 139 9.43 2.35 9.40
N MET A 140 9.68 2.68 10.68
CA MET A 140 8.82 2.26 11.79
C MET A 140 7.42 2.87 11.66
N TRP A 141 7.34 4.17 11.36
CA TRP A 141 6.06 4.83 11.08
C TRP A 141 5.36 4.24 9.85
N GLY A 142 6.09 3.98 8.77
CA GLY A 142 5.56 3.35 7.57
C GLY A 142 4.94 1.98 7.84
N GLY A 143 5.69 1.09 8.50
CA GLY A 143 5.22 -0.24 8.89
C GLY A 143 4.02 -0.18 9.85
N ALA A 144 4.06 0.70 10.85
CA ALA A 144 2.95 0.88 11.78
C ALA A 144 1.67 1.36 11.09
N MET A 145 1.77 2.32 10.15
CA MET A 145 0.61 2.85 9.42
C MET A 145 0.02 1.85 8.43
N LEU A 146 0.88 1.10 7.71
CA LEU A 146 0.42 0.00 6.86
C LEU A 146 -0.26 -1.11 7.70
N GLY A 147 0.31 -1.45 8.86
CA GLY A 147 -0.25 -2.42 9.79
C GLY A 147 -1.60 -1.96 10.36
N ALA A 148 -1.71 -0.67 10.72
CA ALA A 148 -2.95 -0.07 11.16
C ALA A 148 -4.01 -0.13 10.05
N ALA A 149 -3.67 0.19 8.80
CA ALA A 149 -4.60 0.06 7.67
C ALA A 149 -5.07 -1.38 7.49
N GLY A 150 -4.16 -2.36 7.57
CA GLY A 150 -4.48 -3.78 7.48
C GLY A 150 -5.41 -4.25 8.60
N LEU A 151 -5.15 -3.86 9.85
CA LEU A 151 -5.99 -4.22 11.00
C LEU A 151 -7.35 -3.51 10.97
N LEU A 152 -7.36 -2.22 10.63
CA LEU A 152 -8.60 -1.45 10.49
C LEU A 152 -9.51 -2.08 9.45
N SER A 153 -8.96 -2.57 8.34
CA SER A 153 -9.72 -3.27 7.29
C SER A 153 -10.46 -4.52 7.78
N ARG A 154 -10.03 -5.12 8.91
CA ARG A 154 -10.67 -6.31 9.52
C ARG A 154 -11.77 -6.03 10.52
N LEU A 155 -11.85 -4.82 11.06
CA LEU A 155 -12.92 -4.48 12.01
C LEU A 155 -14.28 -4.56 11.31
N GLU A 156 -15.27 -5.20 11.92
CA GLU A 156 -16.65 -5.22 11.39
C GLU A 156 -17.34 -3.84 11.47
N GLU A 157 -16.73 -2.89 12.19
CA GLU A 157 -17.28 -1.54 12.36
C GLU A 157 -17.08 -0.66 11.11
N ASP A 158 -18.19 -0.16 10.55
CA ASP A 158 -18.18 0.74 9.37
C ASP A 158 -17.66 2.16 9.65
N LYS A 159 -17.55 2.54 10.93
CA LYS A 159 -17.13 3.88 11.34
C LYS A 159 -16.10 3.82 12.44
N VAL A 160 -14.95 4.45 12.20
CA VAL A 160 -13.91 4.63 13.20
C VAL A 160 -13.69 6.14 13.34
N LEU A 161 -13.78 6.68 14.55
CA LEU A 161 -13.54 8.12 14.80
C LEU A 161 -14.43 9.06 13.97
N LEU A 162 -15.73 8.75 13.86
CA LEU A 162 -16.74 9.53 13.11
C LEU A 162 -16.57 9.59 11.58
N LEU A 163 -15.48 9.05 11.03
CA LEU A 163 -15.19 8.96 9.60
C LEU A 163 -15.48 7.54 9.06
N PRO A 164 -15.77 7.41 7.75
CA PRO A 164 -15.85 6.10 7.10
C PRO A 164 -14.53 5.35 7.30
N LYS A 165 -14.60 4.10 7.75
CA LYS A 165 -13.43 3.23 7.99
C LYS A 165 -12.47 3.22 6.79
N GLU A 166 -13.03 3.18 5.59
CA GLU A 166 -12.25 3.14 4.35
C GLU A 166 -11.39 4.40 4.15
N ASP A 167 -11.89 5.58 4.53
CA ASP A 167 -11.15 6.84 4.42
C ASP A 167 -9.98 6.87 5.40
N VAL A 168 -10.19 6.34 6.61
CA VAL A 168 -9.12 6.18 7.60
C VAL A 168 -8.04 5.23 7.09
N CYS A 169 -8.44 4.09 6.50
CA CYS A 169 -7.51 3.14 5.88
C CYS A 169 -6.70 3.79 4.75
N ARG A 170 -7.35 4.52 3.84
CA ARG A 170 -6.67 5.23 2.73
C ARG A 170 -5.71 6.30 3.23
N CYS A 171 -6.10 7.07 4.24
CA CYS A 171 -5.22 8.05 4.89
C CYS A 171 -4.01 7.38 5.55
N ALA A 172 -4.21 6.25 6.24
CA ALA A 172 -3.13 5.46 6.83
C ALA A 172 -2.19 4.90 5.76
N LEU A 173 -2.73 4.38 4.64
CA LEU A 173 -1.91 3.94 3.50
C LEU A 173 -1.12 5.11 2.88
N ALA A 174 -1.72 6.28 2.73
CA ALA A 174 -1.04 7.46 2.18
C ALA A 174 0.09 7.93 3.11
N ALA A 175 -0.17 8.00 4.41
CA ALA A 175 0.83 8.33 5.43
C ALA A 175 1.96 7.28 5.46
N GLY A 176 1.61 6.00 5.34
CA GLY A 176 2.54 4.88 5.25
C GLY A 176 3.44 4.98 4.01
N SER A 177 2.86 5.22 2.84
CA SER A 177 3.59 5.42 1.58
C SER A 177 4.55 6.60 1.63
N TRP A 178 4.11 7.73 2.21
CA TRP A 178 4.97 8.90 2.41
C TRP A 178 6.13 8.61 3.38
N ALA A 179 5.84 8.00 4.53
CA ALA A 179 6.86 7.62 5.51
C ALA A 179 7.87 6.64 4.90
N TYR A 180 7.40 5.71 4.08
CA TYR A 180 8.25 4.74 3.39
C TYR A 180 9.17 5.39 2.35
N HIS A 181 8.64 6.31 1.55
CA HIS A 181 9.44 7.12 0.64
C HIS A 181 10.56 7.87 1.40
N ARG A 182 10.23 8.47 2.54
CA ARG A 182 11.22 9.14 3.41
C ARG A 182 12.22 8.16 4.01
N ALA A 183 11.80 6.96 4.39
CA ALA A 183 12.65 5.91 4.95
C ALA A 183 13.71 5.45 3.94
N LEU A 184 13.30 5.24 2.68
CA LEU A 184 14.21 4.89 1.57
C LEU A 184 15.17 6.03 1.26
N HIS A 185 14.68 7.28 1.27
CA HIS A 185 15.54 8.44 1.06
C HIS A 185 16.57 8.61 2.20
N ALA A 186 16.17 8.43 3.45
CA ALA A 186 17.05 8.54 4.61
C ALA A 186 18.13 7.44 4.62
N GLN A 187 17.76 6.20 4.27
CA GLN A 187 18.73 5.11 4.13
C GLN A 187 19.77 5.39 3.05
N ARG A 188 19.39 6.02 1.92
CA ARG A 188 20.37 6.37 0.87
C ARG A 188 21.42 7.36 1.32
N LEU A 189 21.02 8.40 2.04
CA LEU A 189 21.96 9.40 2.56
C LEU A 189 23.00 8.83 3.53
N GLN A 190 22.78 7.62 4.08
CA GLN A 190 23.75 6.95 4.95
C GLN A 190 24.81 6.16 4.17
N TRP A 191 24.59 5.90 2.88
CA TRP A 191 25.48 5.10 2.02
C TRP A 191 26.20 5.94 0.94
N GLU A 192 25.96 7.25 0.88
CA GLU A 192 26.72 8.25 0.12
C GLU A 192 27.74 8.96 1.02
#